data_AF-A0A418RA68-F1
#
_entry.id   AF-A0A418RA68-F1
#
_cell.length_a   1.000
_cell.length_b   1.000
_cell.length_c   1.000
_cell.angle_alpha   90.00
_cell.angle_beta   90.00
_cell.angle_gamma   90.00
#
_symmetry.space_group_name_H-M   'P 1'
#
loop_
_entity.id
_entity.type
_entity.pdbx_description
1 polymer ?
#
loop_
_entity_poly.entity_id
_entity_poly.type
_entity_poly.pdbx_seq_one_letter_code
_entity_poly.pdbx_strand_id
1 'polypeptide(L)'
;MATKTKATPTKLHVKTGDTVLVISGDEKGKTGTIKSVNRSTQRVIVEGLNLATKHNKPSAKNPQGGITKIEAPIHVSNVKRVDSANA
;
A
#
# COMPACT_ATOMS: atom_id res chain seq x y z
N MET A 1 -12.96 -9.61 -30.73
CA MET A 1 -11.59 -9.99 -30.33
C MET A 1 -11.37 -9.62 -28.86
N ALA A 2 -10.88 -10.59 -28.08
CA ALA A 2 -10.42 -10.52 -26.69
C ALA A 2 -11.46 -10.22 -25.58
N THR A 3 -11.97 -11.30 -24.99
CA THR A 3 -12.63 -11.35 -23.68
C THR A 3 -11.74 -10.76 -22.58
N LYS A 4 -12.18 -9.70 -21.89
CA LYS A 4 -11.57 -9.33 -20.60
C LYS A 4 -12.42 -9.90 -19.46
N THR A 5 -12.06 -11.12 -19.08
CA THR A 5 -12.58 -11.87 -17.94
C THR A 5 -12.63 -10.97 -16.70
N LYS A 6 -13.81 -10.83 -16.08
CA LYS A 6 -13.96 -10.26 -14.73
C LYS A 6 -13.12 -11.12 -13.79
N ALA A 7 -11.98 -10.61 -13.35
CA ALA A 7 -11.14 -11.30 -12.37
C ALA A 7 -11.95 -11.48 -11.08
N THR A 8 -12.20 -12.74 -10.70
CA THR A 8 -12.80 -13.10 -9.42
C THR A 8 -12.00 -12.43 -8.30
N PRO A 9 -12.63 -11.65 -7.40
CA PRO A 9 -11.87 -10.93 -6.40
C PRO A 9 -11.28 -11.93 -5.41
N THR A 10 -9.96 -12.14 -5.47
CA THR A 10 -9.22 -12.95 -4.51
C THR A 10 -9.56 -12.49 -3.09
N LYS A 11 -9.82 -13.46 -2.20
CA LYS A 11 -10.12 -13.19 -0.80
C LYS A 11 -8.88 -12.59 -0.15
N LEU A 12 -8.97 -11.34 0.27
CA LEU A 12 -7.92 -10.67 1.04
C LEU A 12 -8.30 -10.66 2.52
N HIS A 13 -7.30 -10.85 3.39
CA HIS A 13 -7.48 -10.84 4.84
C HIS A 13 -7.48 -9.42 5.45
N VAL A 14 -7.30 -8.39 4.62
CA VAL A 14 -7.17 -6.99 5.02
C VAL A 14 -8.15 -6.11 4.24
N LYS A 15 -8.68 -5.08 4.91
CA LYS A 15 -9.57 -4.08 4.33
C LYS A 15 -8.94 -2.68 4.45
N THR A 16 -9.47 -1.74 3.66
CA THR A 16 -9.12 -0.32 3.82
C THR A 16 -9.52 0.15 5.21
N GLY A 17 -8.64 0.88 5.89
CA GLY A 17 -8.86 1.37 7.26
C GLY A 17 -8.47 0.40 8.38
N ASP A 18 -8.02 -0.83 8.06
CA ASP A 18 -7.44 -1.70 9.08
C ASP A 18 -6.04 -1.22 9.49
N THR A 19 -5.73 -1.35 10.79
CA THR A 19 -4.37 -1.21 11.32
C THR A 19 -3.62 -2.51 11.09
N VAL A 20 -2.44 -2.41 10.48
CA VAL A 20 -1.59 -3.57 10.18
C VAL A 20 -0.18 -3.39 10.73
N LEU A 21 0.42 -4.50 11.12
CA LEU A 21 1.84 -4.63 11.44
C LEU A 21 2.55 -5.27 10.25
N VAL A 22 3.70 -4.73 9.85
CA VAL A 22 4.56 -5.37 8.85
C VAL A 22 5.35 -6.51 9.49
N ILE A 23 5.18 -7.71 8.95
CA ILE A 23 5.82 -8.95 9.45
C ILE A 23 7.25 -9.08 8.91
N SER A 24 7.47 -8.67 7.66
CA SER A 24 8.70 -8.91 6.91
C SER A 24 8.99 -7.81 5.90
N GLY A 25 10.28 -7.60 5.61
CA GLY A 25 10.79 -6.54 4.72
C GLY A 25 11.57 -5.48 5.49
N ASP A 26 11.97 -4.40 4.81
CA ASP A 26 12.74 -3.30 5.39
C ASP A 26 12.00 -2.57 6.51
N GLU A 27 10.67 -2.57 6.42
CA GLU A 27 9.77 -1.90 7.36
C GLU A 27 9.23 -2.84 8.46
N LYS A 28 9.92 -3.94 8.74
CA LYS A 28 9.50 -4.95 9.73
C LYS A 28 9.26 -4.35 11.12
N GLY A 29 8.14 -4.73 11.73
CA GLY A 29 7.77 -4.33 13.09
C GLY A 29 7.08 -2.97 13.20
N LYS A 30 7.01 -2.21 12.10
CA LYS A 30 6.25 -0.96 12.07
C LYS A 30 4.76 -1.24 11.90
N THR A 31 3.95 -0.42 12.54
CA THR A 31 2.50 -0.42 12.42
C THR A 31 2.06 0.76 11.55
N GLY A 32 0.95 0.57 10.83
CA GLY A 32 0.35 1.64 10.04
C GLY A 32 -1.06 1.30 9.59
N THR A 33 -1.78 2.33 9.14
CA THR A 33 -3.14 2.21 8.64
C THR A 33 -3.14 1.96 7.14
N ILE A 34 -4.02 1.08 6.65
CA ILE A 34 -4.18 0.85 5.22
C ILE A 34 -4.98 2.00 4.57
N LYS A 35 -4.33 2.74 3.68
CA LYS A 35 -4.93 3.80 2.85
C LYS A 35 -5.70 3.25 1.66
N SER A 36 -5.16 2.24 1.00
CA SER A 36 -5.84 1.59 -0.13
C SER A 36 -5.37 0.16 -0.34
N VAL A 37 -6.28 -0.66 -0.87
CA VAL A 37 -6.05 -2.08 -1.19
C VAL A 37 -6.29 -2.32 -2.66
N ASN A 38 -5.27 -2.78 -3.38
CA ASN A 38 -5.41 -3.26 -4.74
C ASN A 38 -5.66 -4.77 -4.73
N ARG A 39 -6.92 -5.16 -4.93
CA ARG A 39 -7.35 -6.57 -4.95
C ARG A 39 -6.82 -7.36 -6.14
N SER A 40 -6.57 -6.69 -7.27
CA SER A 40 -6.08 -7.36 -8.49
C SER A 40 -4.61 -7.76 -8.36
N THR A 41 -3.80 -6.95 -7.69
CA THR A 41 -2.36 -7.20 -7.53
C THR A 41 -1.96 -7.65 -6.13
N GLN A 42 -2.94 -7.88 -5.25
CA GLN A 42 -2.76 -8.31 -3.87
C GLN A 42 -1.76 -7.42 -3.10
N ARG A 43 -1.92 -6.11 -3.29
CA ARG A 43 -1.03 -5.09 -2.73
C ARG A 43 -1.80 -4.09 -1.89
N VAL A 44 -1.18 -3.61 -0.83
CA VAL A 44 -1.72 -2.61 0.09
C VAL A 44 -0.80 -1.40 0.16
N ILE A 45 -1.38 -0.22 0.23
CA ILE A 45 -0.65 1.01 0.53
C ILE A 45 -0.90 1.31 2.01
N VAL A 46 0.17 1.30 2.80
CA VAL A 46 0.13 1.58 4.24
C VAL A 46 0.69 2.98 4.44
N GLU A 47 0.04 3.76 5.29
CA GLU A 47 0.42 5.15 5.54
C GLU A 47 1.79 5.24 6.20
N GLY A 48 2.66 6.10 5.66
CA GLY A 48 3.99 6.37 6.20
C GLY A 48 5.02 5.23 6.08
N LEU A 49 4.65 4.10 5.48
CA LEU A 49 5.55 2.96 5.26
C LEU A 49 5.96 2.86 3.79
N ASN A 50 7.16 2.31 3.57
CA ASN A 50 7.71 2.04 2.23
C ASN A 50 7.72 3.29 1.34
N LEU A 51 8.34 4.37 1.82
CA LEU A 51 8.44 5.64 1.10
C LEU A 51 9.43 5.53 -0.06
N ALA A 52 8.91 5.66 -1.28
CA ALA A 52 9.72 5.74 -2.48
C ALA A 52 9.94 7.21 -2.88
N THR A 53 11.21 7.54 -3.16
CA THR A 53 11.61 8.86 -3.65
C THR A 53 11.34 8.95 -5.15
N LYS A 54 10.37 9.79 -5.54
CA LYS A 54 10.05 10.04 -6.94
C LYS A 54 10.53 11.43 -7.37
N HIS A 55 11.40 11.45 -8.37
CA HIS A 55 11.83 12.68 -9.03
C HIS A 55 10.76 13.09 -10.03
N ASN A 56 10.08 14.20 -9.77
CA ASN A 56 9.05 14.73 -10.64
C ASN A 56 9.63 15.84 -11.51
N LYS A 57 9.52 15.68 -12.84
CA LYS A 57 9.83 16.75 -13.79
C LYS A 57 8.90 17.94 -13.55
N PRO A 58 9.38 19.18 -13.73
CA PRO A 58 8.54 20.36 -13.66
C PRO A 58 7.33 20.25 -14.60
N SER A 59 6.14 20.59 -14.09
CA SER A 59 4.89 20.56 -14.86
C SER A 59 4.04 21.77 -14.45
N ALA A 60 3.01 22.13 -15.22
CA ALA A 60 2.15 23.28 -14.93
C ALA A 60 1.54 23.26 -13.51
N LYS A 61 1.32 22.07 -12.93
CA LYS A 61 0.83 21.91 -11.54
C LYS A 61 1.94 22.00 -10.48
N ASN A 62 3.20 21.79 -10.84
CA ASN A 62 4.37 21.84 -9.98
C ASN A 62 5.55 22.48 -10.74
N PRO A 63 5.56 23.81 -10.89
CA PRO A 63 6.53 24.52 -11.74
C PRO A 63 7.97 24.48 -11.20
N GLN A 64 8.15 24.30 -9.88
CA GLN A 64 9.47 24.21 -9.27
C GLN A 64 10.14 22.83 -9.49
N GLY A 65 9.39 21.84 -10.00
CA GLY A 65 9.82 20.44 -9.95
C GLY A 65 10.09 20.00 -8.51
N GLY A 66 10.56 18.76 -8.30
CA GLY A 66 11.02 18.38 -6.98
C GLY A 66 11.06 16.89 -6.70
N ILE A 67 11.58 16.59 -5.51
CA ILE A 67 11.64 15.26 -4.95
C ILE A 67 10.39 15.07 -4.10
N THR A 68 9.46 14.22 -4.56
CA THR A 68 8.27 13.86 -3.79
C THR A 68 8.45 12.47 -3.21
N LYS A 69 8.15 12.31 -1.92
CA LYS A 69 8.07 11.00 -1.28
C LYS A 69 6.66 10.46 -1.47
N ILE A 70 6.55 9.28 -2.05
CA ILE A 70 5.27 8.59 -2.26
C ILE A 70 5.28 7.27 -1.51
N GLU A 71 4.14 6.90 -0.96
CA GLU A 71 3.94 5.59 -0.32
C GLU A 71 3.90 4.52 -1.40
N ALA A 72 4.78 3.52 -1.30
CA ALA A 72 4.84 2.42 -2.24
C ALA A 72 4.08 1.20 -1.70
N PRO A 73 3.46 0.41 -2.60
CA PRO A 73 2.65 -0.73 -2.18
C PRO A 73 3.48 -1.87 -1.57
N ILE A 74 2.95 -2.47 -0.52
CA ILE A 74 3.46 -3.66 0.16
C ILE A 74 2.57 -4.86 -0.22
N HIS A 75 3.15 -6.06 -0.34
CA HIS A 75 2.38 -7.26 -0.62
C HIS A 75 1.56 -7.71 0.60
N VAL A 76 0.33 -8.21 0.39
CA VAL A 76 -0.59 -8.61 1.47
C VAL A 76 -0.04 -9.71 2.39
N SER A 77 0.89 -10.54 1.91
CA SER A 77 1.53 -11.58 2.74
C SER A 77 2.44 -11.02 3.83
N ASN A 78 2.95 -9.81 3.65
CA ASN A 78 3.94 -9.21 4.53
C ASN A 78 3.30 -8.32 5.61
N VAL A 79 1.97 -8.29 5.67
CA VAL A 79 1.21 -7.51 6.63
C VAL A 79 0.28 -8.41 7.45
N LYS A 80 0.16 -8.10 8.74
CA LYS A 80 -0.76 -8.75 9.67
C LYS A 80 -1.73 -7.73 10.21
N ARG A 81 -3.03 -7.99 10.14
CA ARG A 81 -4.04 -7.18 10.83
C ARG A 81 -3.79 -7.26 12.34
N VAL A 82 -3.64 -6.10 12.97
CA VAL A 82 -3.57 -5.98 14.42
C VAL A 82 -4.95 -5.55 14.88
N ASP A 83 -5.59 -6.41 15.67
CA ASP A 83 -6.80 -6.05 16.40
C ASP A 83 -6.37 -5.63 17.80
N SER A 84 -6.81 -4.45 18.26
CA SER A 84 -6.45 -3.92 19.59
C SER A 84 -7.08 -4.71 20.75
N ALA A 85 -7.77 -5.83 20.51
CA ALA A 85 -8.39 -6.67 21.53
C ALA A 85 -7.42 -7.57 22.34
N ASN A 86 -6.17 -7.14 22.53
CA ASN A 86 -5.25 -7.78 23.48
C ASN A 86 -4.61 -6.70 24.36
N ALA A 87 -5.41 -6.16 25.27
CA ALA A 87 -5.00 -5.45 26.48
C ALA A 87 -6.00 -5.81 27.58
#